data_AF-A0A7Y5JYK1-F1
#
_entry.id   AF-A0A7Y5JYK1-F1
#
_cell.length_a   1.000
_cell.length_b   1.000
_cell.length_c   1.000
_cell.angle_alpha   90.00
_cell.angle_beta   90.00
_cell.angle_gamma   90.00
#
_symmetry.space_group_name_H-M   'P 1'
#
loop_
_entity.id
_entity.type
_entity.pdbx_description
1 polymer ?
#
loop_
_entity_poly.entity_id
_entity_poly.type
_entity_poly.pdbx_seq_one_letter_code
_entity_poly.pdbx_strand_id
1 'polypeptide(L)' 'MTGSFEGERLVMELAPRPSQRDPKVQLRERWSWTPIDSSHVRQKSELSSDGGASWRTQFEGVYERVTR' A
#
# COMPACT_ATOMS: atom_id res chain seq x y z
N MET A 1 5.06 0.67 -11.56
CA MET A 1 4.43 1.23 -10.34
C MET A 1 3.81 2.56 -10.75
N THR A 2 2.57 2.79 -10.35
CA THR A 2 1.83 4.03 -10.65
C THR A 2 1.38 4.66 -9.35
N GLY A 3 1.58 5.98 -9.22
CA GLY A 3 1.22 6.74 -8.03
C GLY A 3 0.08 7.73 -8.32
N SER A 4 -0.79 7.93 -7.35
CA SER A 4 -1.86 8.93 -7.39
C SER A 4 -2.18 9.44 -5.99
N PHE A 5 -2.80 10.62 -5.91
CA PHE A 5 -3.32 11.15 -4.67
C PHE A 5 -4.83 10.89 -4.58
N GLU A 6 -5.27 10.31 -3.48
CA GLU A 6 -6.67 10.19 -3.07
C GLU A 6 -6.91 11.18 -1.92
N GLY A 7 -7.22 12.44 -2.26
CA GLY A 7 -7.18 13.52 -1.28
C GLY A 7 -5.74 13.76 -0.80
N GLU A 8 -5.52 13.73 0.52
CA GLU A 8 -4.18 13.90 1.13
C GLU A 8 -3.38 12.59 1.20
N ARG A 9 -3.99 11.46 0.82
CA ARG A 9 -3.36 10.14 0.86
C ARG A 9 -2.62 9.88 -0.45
N LEU A 10 -1.31 9.65 -0.37
CA LEU A 10 -0.55 9.09 -1.49
C LEU A 10 -0.85 7.60 -1.60
N VAL A 11 -1.21 7.14 -2.80
CA VAL A 11 -1.45 5.74 -3.11
C VAL A 11 -0.52 5.32 -4.25
N MET A 12 0.23 4.24 -4.03
CA MET A 12 1.05 3.61 -5.06
C MET A 12 0.56 2.19 -5.31
N GLU A 13 0.28 1.89 -6.57
CA GLU A 13 0.00 0.53 -7.02
C GLU A 13 1.21 -0.04 -7.75
N LEU A 14 1.60 -1.25 -7.36
CA LEU A 14 2.63 -2.02 -8.05
C LEU A 14 2.00 -2.73 -9.25
N ALA A 15 2.84 -3.04 -10.24
CA ALA A 15 2.41 -3.90 -11.33
C ALA A 15 1.98 -5.27 -10.75
N PRO A 16 0.89 -5.88 -11.25
CA PRO A 16 0.50 -7.21 -10.84
C PRO A 16 1.64 -8.21 -11.02
N ARG A 17 1.76 -9.15 -10.09
CA ARG A 17 2.76 -10.22 -10.14
C ARG A 17 2.13 -11.57 -9.82
N PRO A 18 2.63 -12.68 -10.39
CA PRO A 18 2.17 -14.00 -9.99
C PRO A 18 2.46 -14.27 -8.50
N SER A 19 1.58 -15.00 -7.84
CA SER A 19 1.83 -15.54 -6.50
C SER A 19 2.93 -16.60 -6.54
N GLN A 20 3.80 -16.59 -5.52
CA GLN A 20 4.83 -17.62 -5.37
C GLN A 20 4.24 -19.00 -5.01
N ARG A 21 3.04 -19.03 -4.41
CA ARG A 21 2.35 -20.27 -4.01
C ARG A 21 1.53 -20.88 -5.16
N ASP A 22 0.92 -20.04 -5.99
CA ASP A 22 0.17 -20.44 -7.17
C ASP A 22 0.38 -19.41 -8.30
N PRO A 23 1.20 -19.74 -9.33
CA PRO A 23 1.49 -18.83 -10.43
C PRO A 23 0.27 -18.38 -11.25
N LYS A 24 -0.87 -19.09 -11.16
CA LYS A 24 -2.12 -18.70 -11.83
C LYS A 24 -2.81 -17.52 -11.14
N VAL A 25 -2.51 -17.28 -9.86
CA VAL A 25 -3.07 -16.17 -9.09
C VAL A 25 -2.21 -14.94 -9.30
N GLN A 26 -2.82 -13.87 -9.84
CA GLN A 26 -2.19 -12.56 -9.94
C GLN A 26 -2.43 -11.77 -8.66
N LEU A 27 -1.35 -11.38 -8.01
CA LEU A 27 -1.36 -10.55 -6.82
C LEU A 27 -1.30 -9.08 -7.22
N ARG A 28 -2.19 -8.29 -6.64
CA ARG A 28 -2.13 -6.83 -6.68
C ARG A 28 -1.66 -6.31 -5.34
N GLU A 29 -0.78 -5.32 -5.36
CA GLU A 29 -0.21 -4.73 -4.17
C GLU A 29 -0.35 -3.22 -4.22
N ARG A 30 -0.87 -2.66 -3.13
CA ARG A 30 -1.10 -1.24 -2.97
C ARG A 30 -0.46 -0.75 -1.70
N TRP A 31 0.29 0.32 -1.80
CA TRP A 31 0.91 1.01 -0.69
C TRP A 31 0.27 2.36 -0.55
N SER A 32 0.08 2.81 0.68
CA SER A 32 -0.44 4.14 0.91
C SER A 32 0.18 4.82 2.10
N TRP A 33 0.31 6.13 1.99
CA TRP A 33 0.80 7.02 3.02
C TRP A 33 -0.28 8.04 3.31
N THR A 34 -0.76 8.08 4.55
CA THR A 34 -1.78 9.01 5.03
C THR A 34 -1.16 9.90 6.09
N PRO A 35 -1.12 11.23 5.88
CA PRO A 35 -0.79 12.16 6.95
C PRO A 35 -1.72 11.93 8.14
N ILE A 36 -1.17 11.89 9.35
CA ILE A 36 -1.96 11.88 10.60
C ILE A 36 -2.00 13.31 11.17
N ASP A 37 -0.82 13.93 11.24
CA ASP A 37 -0.61 15.32 11.65
C ASP A 37 0.65 15.88 10.94
N SER A 38 1.13 17.06 11.36
CA SER A 38 2.31 17.73 10.76
C SER A 38 3.63 16.96 10.87
N SER A 39 3.69 15.97 11.74
CA SER A 39 4.88 15.20 12.10
C SER A 39 4.75 13.70 11.82
N HIS A 40 3.54 13.19 11.64
CA HIS A 40 3.30 11.75 11.52
C HIS A 40 2.64 11.35 10.21
N VAL A 41 3.08 10.22 9.65
CA VAL A 41 2.49 9.60 8.47
C VAL A 41 2.26 8.12 8.74
N ARG A 42 1.04 7.64 8.51
CA ARG A 42 0.74 6.20 8.50
C ARG A 42 1.06 5.62 7.13
N GLN A 43 1.89 4.60 7.08
CA GLN A 43 2.03 3.73 5.91
C GLN A 43 1.21 2.47 6.09
N LYS A 44 0.50 2.07 5.03
CA LYS A 44 -0.21 0.80 4.94
C LYS A 44 0.13 0.11 3.62
N SER A 45 0.53 -1.15 3.66
CA SER A 45 0.65 -2.00 2.48
C SER A 45 -0.41 -3.10 2.51
N GLU A 46 -1.04 -3.31 1.37
CA GLU A 46 -2.17 -4.22 1.21
C GLU A 46 -1.97 -5.10 -0.02
N LEU A 47 -2.39 -6.35 0.08
CA LEU A 47 -2.32 -7.35 -0.97
C LEU A 47 -3.71 -7.87 -1.29
N SER A 48 -3.99 -8.02 -2.57
CA SER A 48 -5.19 -8.68 -3.08
C SER A 48 -4.79 -9.85 -3.98
N SER A 49 -5.53 -10.95 -3.87
CA SER A 49 -5.42 -12.13 -4.73
C SER A 49 -6.64 -12.36 -5.62
N ASP A 50 -7.63 -11.46 -5.57
CA ASP A 50 -8.93 -11.58 -6.25
C ASP A 50 -9.19 -10.40 -7.21
N GLY A 51 -8.12 -9.82 -7.75
CA GLY A 51 -8.21 -8.70 -8.69
C GLY A 51 -8.50 -7.35 -8.05
N GLY A 52 -8.51 -7.27 -6.72
CA GLY A 52 -8.75 -6.04 -5.95
C GLY A 52 -10.15 -5.98 -5.32
N ALA A 53 -10.91 -7.07 -5.33
CA ALA A 53 -12.21 -7.14 -4.67
C ALA A 53 -12.08 -7.16 -3.15
N SER A 54 -11.05 -7.84 -2.62
CA SER A 54 -10.67 -7.80 -1.21
C SER A 54 -9.18 -7.52 -1.03
N TRP A 55 -8.85 -6.88 0.09
CA TRP A 55 -7.49 -6.46 0.41
C TRP A 55 -7.12 -6.89 1.83
N ARG A 56 -6.01 -7.60 1.95
CA ARG A 56 -5.41 -7.97 3.23
C ARG A 56 -4.25 -7.03 3.54
N THR A 57 -4.22 -6.49 4.75
CA THR A 57 -3.05 -5.72 5.23
C THR A 57 -1.86 -6.65 5.42
N GLN A 58 -0.73 -6.30 4.79
CA GLN A 58 0.55 -6.98 4.97
C GLN A 58 1.43 -6.24 5.97
N PHE A 59 1.37 -4.91 5.95
CA PHE A 59 2.11 -4.06 6.87
C PHE A 59 1.30 -2.80 7.18
N GLU A 60 1.40 -2.34 8.41
CA GLU A 60 0.95 -1.03 8.84
C GLU A 60 1.95 -0.46 9.85
N GLY A 61 2.35 0.78 9.64
CA GLY A 61 3.33 1.46 10.48
C GLY A 61 3.12 2.97 10.48
N VAL A 62 3.62 3.61 11.52
CA VAL A 62 3.62 5.07 11.64
C VAL A 62 5.07 5.55 11.60
N TYR A 63 5.32 6.52 10.73
CA TYR A 63 6.59 7.23 10.66
C TYR A 63 6.43 8.58 11.33
N GLU A 64 7.43 8.95 12.12
CA GLU A 64 7.55 10.27 12.75
C GLU A 64 8.68 11.06 12.07
N ARG A 65 8.44 12.34 11.84
CA ARG A 65 9.45 13.26 11.35
C ARG A 65 10.50 13.48 12.43
N VAL A 66 11.69 12.96 12.22
CA VAL A 66 12.85 13.27 13.07
C VAL A 66 13.24 14.73 12.85
N THR A 67 13.24 15.51 13.93
CA THR A 67 13.90 16.82 13.99
C THR A 67 15.30 16.60 14.56
N ARG A 68 16.33 16.87 13.75
CA ARG A 68 17.73 16.94 14.19
C ARG A 68 18.16 18.39 14.24
#